data_AF-X1PT24-F1
#
_entry.id   AF-X1PT24-F1
#
_cell.length_a   1.000
_cell.length_b   1.000
_cell.length_c   1.000
_cell.angle_alpha   90.00
_cell.angle_beta   90.00
_cell.angle_gamma   90.00
#
_symmetry.space_group_name_H-M   'P 1'
#
loop_
_entity.id
_entity.type
_entity.pdbx_description
1 polymer ?
#
loop_
_entity_poly.entity_id
_entity_poly.type
_entity_poly.pdbx_seq_one_letter_code
_entity_poly.pdbx_strand_id
1 'polypeptide(L)'
;EELGLEAPCYNTFMNNIAQFVEIVHSVDDSIRLIDEILEEGLDEDKAMAEIEPKAGRGVGVVEAPRGLLIHDYTYNDRGRVEKANLIIPTGMNYANMEKDMHALVPSIIDRSEDEIKLTCEMMIRAYDPCISCSTHLLNVKLVNK
;
A
#
# COMPACT_ATOMS: atom_id res chain seq x y z
N GLU A 1 19.36 10.14 10.08
CA GLU A 1 20.15 9.98 11.33
C GLU A 1 19.49 10.67 12.53
N GLU A 2 19.15 11.96 12.47
CA GLU A 2 18.53 12.66 13.61
C GLU A 2 17.20 12.07 14.11
N LEU A 3 16.41 11.45 13.23
CA LEU A 3 15.15 10.78 13.57
C LEU A 3 15.31 9.33 14.08
N GLY A 4 16.55 8.82 14.20
CA GLY A 4 16.83 7.45 14.64
C GLY A 4 16.35 6.35 13.68
N LEU A 5 16.04 6.72 12.42
CA LEU A 5 15.66 5.77 11.38
C LEU A 5 16.92 5.11 10.79
N GLU A 6 17.14 3.83 11.12
CA GLU A 6 18.23 2.99 10.62
C GLU A 6 17.69 1.67 10.07
N ALA A 7 18.23 1.22 8.93
CA ALA A 7 17.82 -0.02 8.28
C ALA A 7 18.77 -1.20 8.63
N PRO A 8 18.25 -2.42 8.87
CA PRO A 8 16.83 -2.78 8.95
C PRO A 8 16.19 -2.36 10.28
N CYS A 9 14.98 -1.81 10.21
CA CYS A 9 14.17 -1.50 11.39
C CYS A 9 12.98 -2.46 11.48
N TYR A 10 12.86 -3.18 12.59
CA TYR A 10 11.74 -4.10 12.87
C TYR A 10 10.72 -3.53 13.85
N ASN A 11 10.91 -2.27 14.28
CA ASN A 11 9.95 -1.60 15.13
C ASN A 11 8.84 -0.98 14.26
N THR A 12 7.67 -1.61 14.26
CA THR A 12 6.50 -1.16 13.48
C THR A 12 6.14 0.31 13.71
N PHE A 13 6.33 0.84 14.93
CA PHE A 13 6.04 2.25 15.22
C PHE A 13 6.96 3.23 14.47
N MET A 14 8.15 2.78 14.04
CA MET A 14 9.05 3.58 13.20
C MET A 14 8.54 3.76 11.77
N ASN A 15 7.52 3.00 11.34
CA ASN A 15 6.88 3.22 10.06
C ASN A 15 6.30 4.65 9.95
N ASN A 16 5.79 5.22 11.05
CA ASN A 16 5.33 6.62 11.06
C ASN A 16 6.46 7.61 10.75
N ILE A 17 7.68 7.33 11.27
CA ILE A 17 8.86 8.15 11.02
C ILE A 17 9.37 7.95 9.58
N ALA A 18 9.33 6.71 9.08
CA ALA A 18 9.65 6.43 7.68
C ALA A 18 8.71 7.18 6.74
N GLN A 19 7.40 7.13 6.97
CA GLN A 19 6.40 7.88 6.20
C GLN A 19 6.61 9.40 6.27
N PHE A 20 7.01 9.94 7.42
CA PHE A 20 7.36 11.36 7.52
C PHE A 20 8.52 11.73 6.60
N VAL A 21 9.57 10.90 6.56
CA VAL A 21 10.71 11.10 5.64
C VAL A 21 10.25 10.97 4.19
N GLU A 22 9.40 10.00 3.87
CA GLU A 22 8.83 9.82 2.53
C GLU A 22 7.96 10.99 2.08
N ILE A 23 7.22 11.64 2.99
CA ILE A 23 6.44 12.85 2.67
C ILE A 23 7.38 13.97 2.24
N VAL A 24 8.46 14.24 2.99
CA VAL A 24 9.44 15.28 2.63
C VAL A 24 10.08 14.95 1.28
N HIS A 25 10.53 13.70 1.11
CA HIS A 25 11.08 13.25 -0.16
C HIS A 25 10.10 13.41 -1.33
N SER A 26 8.82 13.06 -1.14
CA SER A 26 7.79 13.17 -2.17
C SER A 26 7.53 14.62 -2.56
N VAL A 27 7.62 15.55 -1.61
CA VAL A 27 7.50 16.99 -1.88
C VAL A 27 8.69 17.48 -2.69
N ASP A 28 9.91 17.13 -2.29
CA ASP A 28 11.12 17.50 -3.03
C ASP A 28 11.12 16.93 -4.45
N ASP A 29 10.74 15.67 -4.60
CA ASP A 29 10.64 15.02 -5.91
C ASP A 29 9.54 15.63 -6.79
N SER A 30 8.42 16.04 -6.18
CA SER A 30 7.36 16.76 -6.89
C SER A 30 7.84 18.10 -7.41
N ILE A 31 8.60 18.87 -6.63
CA ILE A 31 9.17 20.15 -7.07
C ILE A 31 10.13 19.91 -8.24
N ARG A 32 11.04 18.95 -8.11
CA ARG A 32 11.97 18.56 -9.18
C ARG A 32 11.22 18.22 -10.48
N LEU A 33 10.20 17.37 -10.41
CA LEU A 33 9.40 16.97 -11.58
C LEU A 33 8.66 18.15 -12.20
N ILE A 34 8.12 19.06 -11.37
CA ILE A 34 7.45 20.27 -11.86
C ILE A 34 8.45 21.17 -12.60
N ASP A 35 9.63 21.40 -12.03
CA ASP A 35 10.67 22.22 -12.65
C ASP A 35 11.14 21.61 -13.98
N GLU A 36 11.38 20.29 -14.02
CA GLU A 36 11.71 19.57 -15.26
C GLU A 36 10.63 19.74 -16.33
N ILE A 37 9.35 19.60 -15.97
CA ILE A 37 8.22 19.79 -16.90
C ILE A 37 8.13 21.24 -17.39
N LEU A 38 8.39 22.22 -16.53
CA LEU A 38 8.35 23.64 -16.89
C LEU A 38 9.51 24.04 -17.80
N GLU A 39 10.68 23.42 -17.64
CA GLU A 39 11.87 23.66 -18.47
C GLU A 39 11.79 22.96 -19.83
N GLU A 40 11.43 21.68 -19.87
CA GLU A 40 11.38 20.88 -21.10
C GLU A 40 10.10 21.13 -21.90
N GLY A 41 9.03 21.56 -21.24
CA GLY A 41 7.69 21.64 -21.80
C GLY A 41 7.02 20.28 -21.94
N LEU A 42 5.71 20.29 -22.25
CA LEU A 42 4.95 19.07 -22.51
C LEU A 42 4.94 18.75 -24.00
N ASP A 43 5.26 17.51 -24.34
CA ASP A 43 5.14 16.99 -25.70
C ASP A 43 3.75 16.37 -25.88
N GLU A 44 2.82 17.13 -26.47
CA GLU A 44 1.44 16.68 -26.70
C GLU A 44 1.37 15.41 -27.57
N ASP A 45 2.33 15.23 -28.49
CA ASP A 45 2.40 14.06 -29.37
C ASP A 45 2.79 12.77 -28.61
N LYS A 46 3.33 12.90 -27.39
CA LYS A 46 3.69 11.77 -26.50
C LYS A 46 2.72 11.56 -25.34
N ALA A 47 1.74 12.45 -25.13
CA ALA A 47 0.84 12.38 -23.98
C ALA A 47 -0.03 11.11 -23.97
N MET A 48 -0.39 10.61 -25.15
CA MET A 48 -1.16 9.37 -25.31
C MET A 48 -0.60 8.53 -26.46
N ALA A 49 -0.25 7.29 -26.17
CA ALA A 49 0.05 6.32 -27.21
C ALA A 49 -1.24 5.85 -27.90
N GLU A 50 -1.22 5.70 -29.21
CA GLU A 50 -2.26 4.94 -29.92
C GLU A 50 -2.16 3.46 -29.54
N ILE A 51 -3.28 2.87 -29.12
CA ILE A 51 -3.34 1.47 -28.67
C ILE A 51 -4.41 0.73 -29.46
N GLU A 52 -4.01 -0.34 -30.16
CA GLU A 52 -4.93 -1.32 -30.71
C GLU A 52 -5.17 -2.45 -29.69
N PRO A 53 -6.43 -2.75 -29.32
CA PRO A 53 -6.74 -3.85 -28.42
C PRO A 53 -6.22 -5.18 -28.95
N LYS A 54 -5.58 -5.95 -28.06
CA LYS A 54 -5.13 -7.31 -28.33
C LYS A 54 -5.26 -8.17 -27.10
N ALA A 55 -5.47 -9.47 -27.31
CA ALA A 55 -5.44 -10.43 -26.22
C ALA A 55 -4.04 -10.47 -25.58
N GLY A 56 -3.98 -10.53 -24.26
CA GLY A 56 -2.71 -10.54 -23.55
C GLY A 56 -2.84 -10.39 -22.05
N ARG A 57 -1.69 -10.50 -21.37
CA ARG A 57 -1.56 -10.27 -19.93
C ARG A 57 -0.60 -9.10 -19.70
N GLY A 58 -1.01 -8.18 -18.83
CA GLY A 58 -0.21 -7.04 -18.40
C GLY A 58 -0.13 -6.98 -16.88
N VAL A 59 1.07 -6.72 -16.36
CA VAL A 59 1.30 -6.55 -14.92
C VAL A 59 1.89 -5.17 -14.68
N GLY A 60 1.18 -4.35 -13.91
CA GLY A 60 1.64 -3.07 -13.41
C GLY A 60 2.04 -3.19 -11.95
N VAL A 61 3.19 -2.62 -11.60
CA VAL A 61 3.73 -2.64 -10.25
C VAL A 61 4.17 -1.23 -9.88
N VAL A 62 3.70 -0.72 -8.74
CA VAL A 62 4.11 0.58 -8.20
C VAL A 62 4.26 0.49 -6.68
N GLU A 63 5.08 1.35 -6.09
CA GLU A 63 5.06 1.58 -4.65
C GLU A 63 3.92 2.56 -4.34
N ALA A 64 2.88 2.07 -3.66
CA ALA A 64 1.87 2.94 -3.08
C ALA A 64 2.33 3.39 -1.68
N PRO A 65 1.71 4.42 -1.07
CA PRO A 65 2.13 4.90 0.26
C PRO A 65 2.09 3.87 1.40
N ARG A 66 1.45 2.72 1.17
CA ARG A 66 1.28 1.62 2.14
C ARG A 66 2.13 0.38 1.80
N GLY A 67 2.99 0.49 0.78
CA GLY A 67 3.83 -0.57 0.23
C GLY A 67 3.46 -0.97 -1.20
N LEU A 68 3.95 -2.14 -1.62
CA LEU A 68 3.88 -2.62 -2.99
C LEU A 68 2.45 -2.88 -3.48
N LEU A 69 2.08 -2.25 -4.59
CA LEU A 69 0.79 -2.42 -5.27
C LEU A 69 0.98 -3.12 -6.61
N ILE A 70 0.33 -4.27 -6.79
CA ILE A 70 0.44 -5.09 -8.00
C ILE A 70 -0.93 -5.26 -8.64
N HIS A 71 -1.04 -4.86 -9.90
CA HIS A 71 -2.21 -5.04 -10.75
C HIS A 71 -1.87 -5.99 -11.91
N ASP A 72 -2.49 -7.16 -11.95
CA ASP A 72 -2.30 -8.18 -12.99
C ASP A 72 -3.63 -8.44 -13.72
N TYR A 73 -3.69 -8.02 -14.98
CA TYR A 73 -4.88 -8.12 -15.81
C TYR A 73 -4.63 -9.01 -17.02
N THR A 74 -5.64 -9.82 -17.37
CA THR A 74 -5.71 -10.55 -18.64
C THR A 74 -6.87 -9.99 -19.46
N TYR A 75 -6.59 -9.64 -20.71
CA TYR A 75 -7.54 -9.07 -21.66
C TYR A 75 -7.76 -10.00 -22.86
N ASN A 76 -8.95 -9.92 -23.47
CA ASN A 76 -9.21 -10.52 -24.78
C ASN A 76 -8.90 -9.58 -25.95
N ASP A 77 -9.09 -10.10 -27.16
CA ASP A 77 -8.93 -9.42 -28.45
C ASP A 77 -9.76 -8.13 -28.59
N ARG A 78 -10.86 -8.02 -27.85
CA ARG A 78 -11.71 -6.82 -27.80
C ARG A 78 -11.32 -5.84 -26.68
N GLY A 79 -10.18 -6.06 -26.02
CA GLY A 79 -9.71 -5.21 -24.92
C GLY A 79 -10.54 -5.31 -23.65
N ARG A 80 -11.31 -6.39 -23.45
CA ARG A 80 -12.09 -6.60 -22.23
C ARG A 80 -11.31 -7.46 -21.24
N VAL A 81 -11.36 -7.08 -19.96
CA VAL A 81 -10.77 -7.84 -18.86
C VAL A 81 -11.49 -9.18 -18.72
N GLU A 82 -10.74 -10.28 -18.80
CA GLU A 82 -11.21 -11.64 -18.55
C GLU A 82 -10.79 -12.14 -17.16
N LYS A 83 -9.65 -11.64 -16.65
CA LYS A 83 -9.14 -11.96 -15.33
C LYS A 83 -8.44 -10.74 -14.73
N ALA A 84 -8.62 -10.55 -13.43
CA ALA A 84 -7.87 -9.59 -12.63
C ALA A 84 -7.34 -10.30 -11.38
N ASN A 85 -6.07 -10.04 -11.05
CA ASN A 85 -5.45 -10.37 -9.78
C ASN A 85 -4.83 -9.09 -9.22
N LEU A 86 -5.22 -8.73 -8.00
CA LEU A 86 -4.80 -7.51 -7.34
C LEU A 86 -4.12 -7.91 -6.04
N ILE A 87 -2.86 -7.55 -5.88
CA ILE A 87 -2.12 -7.77 -4.64
C ILE A 87 -1.89 -6.39 -4.03
N ILE A 88 -2.67 -6.09 -3.01
CA ILE A 88 -2.77 -4.76 -2.41
C ILE A 88 -1.89 -4.67 -1.15
N PRO A 89 -1.22 -3.53 -0.88
CA PRO A 89 -0.19 -3.44 0.15
C PRO A 89 -0.65 -3.85 1.55
N THR A 90 -1.78 -3.31 2.02
CA THR A 90 -2.35 -3.64 3.34
C THR A 90 -2.57 -5.15 3.50
N GLY A 91 -2.98 -5.84 2.43
CA GLY A 91 -3.19 -7.29 2.43
C GLY A 91 -1.91 -8.09 2.68
N MET A 92 -0.77 -7.59 2.19
CA MET A 92 0.54 -8.19 2.45
C MET A 92 0.97 -8.05 3.92
N ASN A 93 0.55 -6.97 4.58
CA ASN A 93 0.93 -6.68 5.97
C ASN A 93 0.05 -7.36 7.03
N TYR A 94 -1.08 -7.97 6.68
CA TYR A 94 -1.99 -8.58 7.67
C TYR A 94 -1.32 -9.64 8.54
N ALA A 95 -0.48 -10.50 7.94
CA ALA A 95 0.23 -11.54 8.69
C ALA A 95 1.21 -10.94 9.71
N ASN A 96 1.80 -9.77 9.42
CA ASN A 96 2.68 -9.09 10.35
C ASN A 96 1.89 -8.38 11.45
N MET A 97 0.77 -7.71 11.11
CA MET A 97 -0.14 -7.12 12.10
C MET A 97 -0.62 -8.14 13.14
N GLU A 98 -0.99 -9.35 12.69
CA GLU A 98 -1.42 -10.43 13.58
C GLU A 98 -0.29 -10.90 14.50
N LYS A 99 0.90 -11.16 13.92
CA LYS A 99 2.09 -11.58 14.69
C LYS A 99 2.54 -10.54 15.70
N ASP A 100 2.54 -9.26 15.31
CA ASP A 100 2.87 -8.16 16.21
C ASP A 100 1.86 -8.03 17.34
N MET A 101 0.57 -8.25 17.06
CA MET A 101 -0.44 -8.26 18.11
C MET A 101 -0.19 -9.38 19.12
N HIS A 102 0.12 -10.59 18.63
CA HIS A 102 0.46 -11.73 19.47
C HIS A 102 1.71 -11.51 20.32
N ALA A 103 2.70 -10.76 19.79
CA ALA A 103 3.91 -10.43 20.52
C ALA A 103 3.69 -9.27 21.53
N LEU A 104 2.87 -8.28 21.17
CA LEU A 104 2.67 -7.05 21.95
C LEU A 104 1.77 -7.27 23.15
N VAL A 105 0.62 -7.94 22.98
CA VAL A 105 -0.41 -8.08 24.04
C VAL A 105 0.16 -8.68 25.34
N PRO A 106 0.98 -9.75 25.33
CA PRO A 106 1.58 -10.28 26.54
C PRO A 106 2.44 -9.27 27.31
N SER A 107 3.07 -8.32 26.63
CA SER A 107 3.95 -7.32 27.26
C SER A 107 3.18 -6.18 27.95
N ILE A 108 1.88 -6.06 27.69
CA ILE A 108 1.02 -4.99 28.21
C ILE A 108 -0.19 -5.52 29.00
N ILE A 109 -0.26 -6.83 29.25
CA ILE A 109 -1.47 -7.48 29.81
C ILE A 109 -1.84 -7.02 31.22
N ASP A 110 -0.87 -6.54 31.99
CA ASP A 110 -1.06 -6.05 33.37
C ASP A 110 -1.53 -4.58 33.42
N ARG A 111 -1.70 -3.92 32.26
CA ARG A 111 -2.22 -2.55 32.17
C ARG A 111 -3.75 -2.52 32.25
N SER A 112 -4.32 -1.32 32.35
CA SER A 112 -5.77 -1.16 32.29
C SER A 112 -6.33 -1.56 30.91
N GLU A 113 -7.60 -1.97 30.87
CA GLU A 113 -8.28 -2.34 29.62
C GLU A 113 -8.21 -1.23 28.56
N ASP A 114 -8.42 0.02 28.98
CA ASP A 114 -8.35 1.19 28.10
C ASP A 114 -6.94 1.39 27.51
N GLU A 115 -5.89 1.19 28.32
CA GLU A 115 -4.50 1.29 27.85
C GLU A 115 -4.15 0.15 26.88
N ILE A 116 -4.61 -1.08 27.16
CA ILE A 116 -4.41 -2.22 26.26
C ILE A 116 -5.07 -1.94 24.92
N LYS A 117 -6.35 -1.55 24.95
CA LYS A 117 -7.11 -1.23 23.75
C LYS A 117 -6.43 -0.13 22.93
N LEU A 118 -6.08 0.99 23.56
CA LEU A 118 -5.40 2.10 22.88
C LEU A 118 -4.09 1.66 22.26
N THR A 119 -3.27 0.88 22.99
CA THR A 119 -1.98 0.40 22.50
C THR A 119 -2.13 -0.53 21.29
N CYS A 120 -3.09 -1.46 21.34
CA CYS A 120 -3.42 -2.35 20.22
C CYS A 120 -3.88 -1.56 18.99
N GLU A 121 -4.75 -0.55 19.17
CA GLU A 121 -5.19 0.29 18.06
C GLU A 121 -4.03 1.13 17.48
N MET A 122 -3.13 1.64 18.31
CA MET A 122 -1.93 2.36 17.85
C MET A 122 -1.01 1.47 17.02
N MET A 123 -0.81 0.21 17.43
CA MET A 123 0.00 -0.74 16.67
C MET A 123 -0.61 -1.00 15.28
N ILE A 124 -1.92 -1.25 15.21
CA ILE A 124 -2.59 -1.43 13.91
C ILE A 124 -2.48 -0.16 13.05
N ARG A 125 -2.68 1.03 13.64
CA ARG A 125 -2.55 2.31 12.91
C ARG A 125 -1.13 2.59 12.43
N ALA A 126 -0.10 2.08 13.12
CA ALA A 126 1.29 2.25 12.71
C ALA A 126 1.60 1.60 11.35
N TYR A 127 0.79 0.63 10.91
CA TYR A 127 0.87 0.07 9.56
C TYR A 127 0.12 0.89 8.48
N ASP A 128 -0.55 1.98 8.85
CA ASP A 128 -1.44 2.77 7.99
C ASP A 128 -2.40 1.90 7.12
N PRO A 129 -3.22 1.02 7.73
CA PRO A 129 -4.03 0.09 6.97
C PRO A 129 -5.18 0.82 6.23
N CYS A 130 -5.19 0.73 4.91
CA CYS A 130 -6.39 1.01 4.12
C CYS A 130 -7.25 -0.27 4.03
N ILE A 131 -8.15 -0.48 4.99
CA ILE A 131 -8.98 -1.71 5.08
C ILE A 131 -9.89 -1.87 3.85
N SER A 132 -10.48 -0.76 3.37
CA SER A 132 -11.30 -0.76 2.16
C SER A 132 -10.52 -1.17 0.91
N CYS A 133 -9.23 -0.81 0.83
CA CYS A 133 -8.37 -1.18 -0.28
C CYS A 133 -8.04 -2.69 -0.27
N SER A 134 -7.89 -3.31 0.91
CA SER A 134 -7.49 -4.72 1.06
C SER A 134 -8.60 -5.75 0.90
N THR A 135 -9.86 -5.33 0.81
CA THR A 135 -11.01 -6.24 0.63
C THR A 135 -11.65 -5.99 -0.73
N HIS A 136 -11.83 -7.03 -1.56
CA HIS A 136 -12.31 -6.85 -2.95
C HIS A 136 -13.73 -7.38 -3.16
N LEU A 137 -13.96 -8.66 -2.87
CA LEU A 137 -15.24 -9.31 -3.11
C LEU A 137 -15.46 -10.46 -2.12
N LEU A 138 -16.65 -10.51 -1.53
CA LEU A 138 -17.08 -11.61 -0.68
C LEU A 138 -17.97 -12.56 -1.50
N ASN A 139 -17.56 -13.82 -1.61
CA ASN A 139 -18.40 -14.85 -2.21
C ASN A 139 -19.11 -15.64 -1.09
N VAL A 140 -20.42 -15.40 -0.92
CA VAL A 140 -21.21 -16.00 0.15
C VAL A 140 -21.86 -17.28 -0.36
N LYS A 141 -21.49 -18.41 0.24
CA LYS A 141 -22.25 -19.66 0.10
C LYS A 141 -23.03 -19.90 1.39
N LEU A 142 -24.34 -19.72 1.32
CA LEU A 142 -25.23 -20.07 2.42
C LEU A 142 -25.36 -21.59 2.48
N VAL A 143 -25.07 -22.16 3.64
CA VAL A 143 -25.28 -23.58 3.94
C VAL A 143 -26.31 -23.59 5.07
N ASN A 144 -27.52 -24.08 4.77
CA ASN A 144 -28.73 -24.07 5.63
C ASN A 144 -29.62 -22.81 5.57
N LYS A 145 -29.52 -22.03 4.49
CA LYS A 145 -30.59 -21.13 4.03
C LYS A 145 -30.95 -21.49 2.60
#